data_AF-A0A7L4Q9V9-F1
#
_entry.id   AF-A0A7L4Q9V9-F1
#
_cell.length_a   1.000
_cell.length_b   1.000
_cell.length_c   1.000
_cell.angle_alpha   90.00
_cell.angle_beta   90.00
_cell.angle_gamma   90.00
#
_symmetry.space_group_name_H-M   'P 1'
#
loop_
_entity.id
_entity.type
_entity.pdbx_description
1 polymer ?
#
loop_
_entity_poly.entity_id
_entity_poly.type
_entity_poly.pdbx_seq_one_letter_code
_entity_poly.pdbx_strand_id
1 'polypeptide(L)'
;MTKVPAFLRVSGIWMLIGGIITLISPMILIYYSQVDTVIGIVLTLIFILLASFEIGASRVSFKGEVGGWNGVVNALLLALLARVIMIFLARDWYLYANVIMGVGELGLLLVIYRRKDLFMPPAEEIEKTLKRLAGPTVKVASECPTCHEVVEINWESCPYCGTKLMKHCGNCGMELEETVAICPNCGTPIESMDAITKTIESLNQSIQELDSPETRASQYAKLGENLLKTGDNDGALDAYTEAIKNTEFTRKRSYFMVKMARILKNIDKENEALEMLDTAMELDPEDYAGAAEMKQAILSPSPKEEESKGEPQSS
;
A
#
# COMPACT_ATOMS: atom_id res chain seq x y z
N MET A 1 2.11 22.43 8.81
CA MET A 1 2.40 21.96 10.19
C MET A 1 1.22 22.35 11.08
N THR A 2 0.36 21.40 11.40
CA THR A 2 -0.73 21.59 12.38
C THR A 2 -0.10 21.91 13.74
N LYS A 3 -0.55 22.98 14.40
CA LYS A 3 -0.04 23.33 15.74
C LYS A 3 -0.52 22.26 16.72
N VAL A 4 0.42 21.59 17.39
CA VAL A 4 0.09 20.65 18.47
C VAL A 4 -0.77 21.37 19.52
N PRO A 5 -1.94 20.84 19.90
CA PRO A 5 -2.81 21.41 20.92
C PRO A 5 -2.06 21.69 22.22
N ALA A 6 -2.34 22.84 22.84
CA ALA A 6 -1.70 23.24 24.10
C ALA A 6 -1.85 22.19 25.21
N PHE A 7 -3.02 21.53 25.27
CA PHE A 7 -3.30 20.44 26.20
C PHE A 7 -2.29 19.28 26.09
N LEU A 8 -1.93 18.87 24.88
CA LEU A 8 -0.97 17.78 24.67
C LEU A 8 0.43 18.12 25.21
N ARG A 9 0.83 19.39 25.13
CA ARG A 9 2.08 19.86 25.74
C ARG A 9 2.02 19.81 27.27
N VAL A 10 0.91 20.25 27.87
CA VAL A 10 0.69 20.15 29.32
C VAL A 10 0.71 18.69 29.77
N SER A 11 0.08 17.79 29.01
CA SER A 11 0.10 16.35 29.29
C SER A 11 1.52 15.77 29.23
N GLY A 12 2.33 16.16 28.23
CA GLY A 12 3.72 15.73 28.12
C GLY A 12 4.56 16.19 29.32
N ILE A 13 4.38 17.44 29.78
CA ILE A 13 5.05 17.96 30.99
C ILE A 13 4.64 17.15 32.22
N TRP A 14 3.34 16.88 32.38
CA TRP A 14 2.83 16.10 33.50
C TRP A 14 3.46 14.70 33.55
N MET A 15 3.48 13.99 32.40
CA MET A 15 4.07 12.65 32.30
C MET A 15 5.59 12.64 32.52
N LEU A 16 6.31 13.69 32.10
CA LEU A 16 7.73 13.83 32.43
C LEU A 16 7.96 13.96 33.94
N ILE A 17 7.21 14.83 34.59
CA ILE A 17 7.31 15.03 36.03
C ILE A 17 6.93 13.74 36.76
N GLY A 18 5.83 13.10 36.36
CA GLY A 18 5.38 11.82 36.90
C GLY A 18 6.44 10.73 36.77
N GLY A 19 7.04 10.59 35.59
CA GLY A 19 8.10 9.62 35.35
C GLY A 19 9.34 9.85 36.21
N ILE A 20 9.75 11.11 36.41
CA ILE A 20 10.87 11.44 37.31
C ILE A 20 10.52 11.09 38.75
N ILE A 21 9.29 11.39 39.21
CA ILE A 21 8.85 11.01 40.56
C ILE A 21 8.87 9.49 40.70
N THR A 22 8.30 8.75 39.73
CA THR A 22 8.32 7.28 39.70
C THR A 22 9.75 6.73 39.78
N LEU A 23 10.69 7.32 39.03
CA LEU A 23 12.09 6.91 39.01
C LEU A 23 12.77 7.03 40.39
N ILE A 24 12.58 8.14 41.09
CA ILE A 24 13.23 8.39 42.39
C ILE A 24 12.49 7.71 43.56
N SER A 25 11.27 7.20 43.32
CA SER A 25 10.36 6.75 44.38
C SER A 25 10.94 5.68 45.30
N PRO A 26 11.55 4.59 44.80
CA PRO A 26 12.08 3.54 45.66
C PRO A 26 13.29 3.99 46.49
N MET A 27 14.11 4.93 45.97
CA MET A 27 15.23 5.50 46.72
C MET A 27 14.75 6.28 47.94
N ILE A 28 13.64 7.00 47.81
CA ILE A 28 13.01 7.73 48.92
C ILE A 28 12.50 6.75 49.98
N LEU A 29 11.89 5.64 49.58
CA LEU A 29 11.42 4.62 50.53
C LEU A 29 12.57 4.00 51.34
N ILE A 30 13.70 3.70 50.69
CA ILE A 30 14.91 3.20 51.36
C ILE A 30 15.44 4.24 52.34
N TYR A 31 15.57 5.50 51.90
CA TYR A 31 16.11 6.59 52.71
C TYR A 31 15.33 6.81 54.02
N TYR A 32 13.99 6.77 53.94
CA TYR A 32 13.12 6.90 55.11
C TYR A 32 12.89 5.58 55.87
N SER A 33 13.59 4.50 55.52
CA SER A 33 13.44 3.17 56.14
C SER A 33 11.98 2.66 56.13
N GLN A 34 11.22 2.99 55.08
CA GLN A 34 9.83 2.55 54.90
C GLN A 34 9.74 1.14 54.30
N VAL A 35 10.83 0.65 53.69
CA VAL A 35 10.99 -0.70 53.16
C VAL A 35 12.39 -1.22 53.44
N ASP A 36 12.54 -2.55 53.52
CA ASP A 36 13.86 -3.19 53.64
C ASP A 36 14.73 -2.90 52.42
N THR A 37 16.04 -2.77 52.61
CA THR A 37 17.00 -2.44 51.55
C THR A 37 16.94 -3.41 50.37
N VAL A 38 16.76 -4.72 50.64
CA VAL A 38 16.67 -5.74 49.59
C VAL A 38 15.41 -5.53 48.74
N ILE A 39 14.26 -5.30 49.39
CA ILE A 39 12.99 -5.02 48.72
C ILE A 39 13.08 -3.70 47.94
N GLY A 40 13.68 -2.67 48.53
CA GLY A 40 13.91 -1.38 47.89
C GLY A 40 14.76 -1.46 46.64
N ILE A 41 15.82 -2.28 46.62
CA ILE A 41 16.66 -2.49 45.43
C ILE A 41 15.85 -3.17 44.32
N VAL A 42 15.04 -4.18 44.64
CA VAL A 42 14.17 -4.83 43.66
C VAL A 42 13.13 -3.84 43.10
N LEU A 43 12.49 -3.05 43.97
CA LEU A 43 11.56 -2.00 43.56
C LEU A 43 12.23 -0.97 42.66
N THR A 44 13.49 -0.62 42.92
CA THR A 44 14.27 0.31 42.07
C THR A 44 14.36 -0.18 40.64
N LEU A 45 14.73 -1.46 40.43
CA LEU A 45 14.86 -2.02 39.08
C LEU A 45 13.51 -2.01 38.34
N ILE A 46 12.42 -2.34 39.04
CA ILE A 46 11.06 -2.33 38.48
C ILE A 46 10.63 -0.90 38.12
N PHE A 47 10.84 0.06 39.02
CA PHE A 47 10.37 1.44 38.83
C PHE A 47 11.21 2.21 37.81
N ILE A 48 12.49 1.86 37.61
CA ILE A 48 13.27 2.36 36.48
C ILE A 48 12.59 1.99 35.16
N LEU A 49 12.17 0.73 35.03
CA LEU A 49 11.47 0.28 33.84
C LEU A 49 10.14 1.03 33.67
N LEU A 50 9.31 1.10 34.72
CA LEU A 50 8.02 1.82 34.68
C LEU A 50 8.19 3.31 34.33
N ALA A 51 9.16 3.98 34.94
CA ALA A 51 9.48 5.37 34.65
C ALA A 51 9.91 5.57 33.19
N SER A 52 10.66 4.62 32.61
CA SER A 52 11.08 4.73 31.21
C SER A 52 9.90 4.74 30.23
N PHE A 53 8.84 3.98 30.51
CA PHE A 53 7.61 4.00 29.72
C PHE A 53 6.88 5.34 29.84
N GLU A 54 6.74 5.87 31.07
CA GLU A 54 6.07 7.14 31.34
C GLU A 54 6.80 8.33 30.67
N ILE A 55 8.12 8.39 30.83
CA ILE A 55 9.00 9.39 30.20
C ILE A 55 8.98 9.24 28.67
N GLY A 56 9.03 8.02 28.14
CA GLY A 56 8.98 7.76 26.71
C GLY A 56 7.68 8.27 26.07
N ALA A 57 6.54 8.00 26.72
CA ALA A 57 5.24 8.44 26.25
C ALA A 57 5.05 9.96 26.29
N SER A 58 5.79 10.68 27.14
CA SER A 58 5.76 12.16 27.13
C SER A 58 6.14 12.75 25.77
N ARG A 59 7.09 12.13 25.05
CA ARG A 59 7.55 12.58 23.73
C ARG A 59 6.43 12.47 22.68
N VAL A 60 5.67 11.38 22.74
CA VAL A 60 4.51 11.11 21.89
C VAL A 60 3.45 12.18 22.12
N SER A 61 3.19 12.52 23.39
CA SER A 61 2.28 13.60 23.77
C SER A 61 2.78 14.98 23.30
N PHE A 62 4.07 15.31 23.45
CA PHE A 62 4.61 16.61 22.99
C PHE A 62 4.47 16.83 21.48
N LYS A 63 4.64 15.76 20.71
CA LYS A 63 4.60 15.82 19.25
C LYS A 63 3.18 15.64 18.69
N GLY A 64 2.24 15.14 19.49
CA GLY A 64 0.93 14.71 18.99
C GLY A 64 1.09 13.65 17.89
N GLU A 65 1.95 12.66 18.14
CA GLU A 65 2.32 11.67 17.14
C GLU A 65 1.12 10.79 16.78
N VAL A 66 0.78 10.78 15.49
CA VAL A 66 -0.36 10.04 14.95
C VAL A 66 -0.16 8.54 15.18
N GLY A 67 -1.19 7.85 15.69
CA GLY A 67 -1.11 6.43 16.06
C GLY A 67 -0.49 6.15 17.44
N GLY A 68 0.03 7.16 18.13
CA GLY A 68 0.67 7.02 19.44
C GLY A 68 -0.27 6.79 20.64
N TRP A 69 -1.60 6.76 20.40
CA TRP A 69 -2.61 6.73 21.46
C TRP A 69 -2.46 5.54 22.42
N ASN A 70 -2.28 4.33 21.89
CA ASN A 70 -2.12 3.12 22.72
C ASN A 70 -0.90 3.21 23.64
N GLY A 71 0.21 3.75 23.13
CA GLY A 71 1.44 3.92 23.92
C GLY A 71 1.23 4.87 25.10
N VAL A 72 0.56 6.00 24.86
CA VAL A 72 0.27 7.00 25.91
C VAL A 72 -0.70 6.45 26.95
N VAL A 73 -1.78 5.77 26.53
CA VAL A 73 -2.74 5.15 27.45
C VAL A 73 -2.09 4.08 28.31
N ASN A 74 -1.31 3.18 27.71
CA ASN A 74 -0.62 2.11 28.43
C ASN A 74 0.40 2.67 29.44
N ALA A 75 1.14 3.72 29.07
CA ALA A 75 2.07 4.38 29.98
C ALA A 75 1.36 4.99 31.19
N LEU A 76 0.20 5.64 30.99
CA LEU A 76 -0.60 6.19 32.09
C LEU A 76 -1.20 5.11 32.99
N LEU A 77 -1.63 3.98 32.43
CA LEU A 77 -2.11 2.84 33.21
C LEU A 77 -0.99 2.23 34.08
N LEU A 78 0.20 2.08 33.53
CA LEU A 78 1.38 1.62 34.27
C LEU A 78 1.81 2.62 35.35
N ALA A 79 1.76 3.92 35.06
CA ALA A 79 2.03 4.98 36.04
C ALA A 79 1.04 4.92 37.21
N LEU A 80 -0.27 4.80 36.92
CA LEU A 80 -1.29 4.64 37.96
C LEU A 80 -1.06 3.39 38.82
N LEU A 81 -0.68 2.27 38.20
CA LEU A 81 -0.32 1.06 38.95
C LEU A 81 0.89 1.31 39.86
N ALA A 82 1.92 2.01 39.38
CA ALA A 82 3.05 2.43 40.21
C ALA A 82 2.60 3.33 41.38
N ARG A 83 1.70 4.29 41.15
CA ARG A 83 1.15 5.15 42.21
C ARG A 83 0.37 4.37 43.26
N VAL A 84 -0.44 3.39 42.86
CA VAL A 84 -1.16 2.54 43.80
C VAL A 84 -0.18 1.80 44.71
N ILE A 85 0.87 1.18 44.15
CA ILE A 85 1.93 0.54 44.93
C ILE A 85 2.56 1.53 45.91
N MET A 86 2.91 2.73 45.44
CA MET A 86 3.53 3.75 46.28
C MET A 86 2.60 4.26 47.38
N ILE A 87 1.29 4.36 47.15
CA ILE A 87 0.32 4.76 48.17
C ILE A 87 0.26 3.75 49.33
N PHE A 88 0.45 2.46 49.07
CA PHE A 88 0.51 1.45 50.13
C PHE A 88 1.82 1.49 50.92
N LEU A 89 2.94 1.73 50.23
CA LEU A 89 4.29 1.69 50.81
C LEU A 89 4.69 3.01 51.50
N ALA A 90 4.29 4.15 50.95
CA ALA A 90 4.71 5.46 51.43
C ALA A 90 3.99 5.90 52.71
N ARG A 91 4.64 6.77 53.48
CA ARG A 91 4.08 7.46 54.66
C ARG A 91 4.30 8.98 54.58
N ASP A 92 3.64 9.71 55.47
CA ASP A 92 3.77 11.16 55.66
C ASP A 92 3.54 11.98 54.38
N TRP A 93 4.31 13.06 54.18
CA TRP A 93 4.20 13.96 53.04
C TRP A 93 4.28 13.24 51.69
N TYR A 94 5.02 12.14 51.64
CA TYR A 94 5.29 11.40 50.42
C TYR A 94 4.10 10.54 49.95
N LEU A 95 3.28 10.08 50.90
CA LEU A 95 1.98 9.50 50.61
C LEU A 95 1.09 10.52 49.88
N TYR A 96 0.95 11.73 50.43
CA TYR A 96 0.13 12.78 49.83
C TYR A 96 0.60 13.16 48.43
N ALA A 97 1.92 13.22 48.21
CA ALA A 97 2.49 13.48 46.89
C ALA A 97 2.06 12.42 45.85
N ASN A 98 2.12 11.13 46.21
CA ASN A 98 1.69 10.05 45.31
C ASN A 98 0.17 10.03 45.07
N VAL A 99 -0.64 10.39 46.07
CA VAL A 99 -2.09 10.55 45.90
C VAL A 99 -2.41 11.69 44.92
N ILE A 100 -1.80 12.86 45.10
CA ILE A 100 -2.01 14.02 44.21
C ILE A 100 -1.60 13.69 42.78
N MET A 101 -0.44 13.06 42.60
CA MET A 101 0.04 12.64 41.28
C MET A 101 -0.89 11.61 40.64
N GLY A 102 -1.32 10.59 41.40
CA GLY A 102 -2.23 9.56 40.90
C GLY A 102 -3.60 10.12 40.48
N VAL A 103 -4.16 11.08 41.22
CA VAL A 103 -5.41 11.76 40.84
C VAL A 103 -5.23 12.52 39.53
N GLY A 104 -4.11 13.22 39.34
CA GLY A 104 -3.83 13.93 38.10
C GLY A 104 -3.58 13.00 36.90
N GLU A 105 -2.87 11.89 37.10
CA GLU A 105 -2.69 10.85 36.07
C GLU A 105 -4.03 10.22 35.66
N LEU A 106 -4.93 9.96 36.62
CA LEU A 106 -6.26 9.44 36.35
C LEU A 106 -7.10 10.45 35.54
N GLY A 107 -7.07 11.72 35.92
CA GLY A 107 -7.72 12.79 35.16
C GLY A 107 -7.17 12.89 33.74
N LEU A 108 -5.85 12.80 33.58
CA LEU A 108 -5.20 12.85 32.28
C LEU A 108 -5.58 11.65 31.41
N LEU A 109 -5.58 10.45 31.98
CA LEU A 109 -6.00 9.23 31.31
C LEU A 109 -7.44 9.34 30.80
N LEU A 110 -8.37 9.83 31.63
CA LEU A 110 -9.77 10.02 31.23
C LEU A 110 -9.90 11.00 30.05
N VAL A 111 -9.17 12.12 30.09
CA VAL A 111 -9.21 13.09 28.99
C VAL A 111 -8.61 12.51 27.70
N ILE A 112 -7.45 11.87 27.77
CA ILE A 112 -6.78 11.28 26.58
C ILE A 112 -7.60 10.11 26.01
N TYR A 113 -8.22 9.30 26.86
CA TYR A 113 -9.11 8.24 26.43
C TYR A 113 -10.34 8.81 25.70
N ARG A 114 -10.93 9.88 26.24
CA ARG A 114 -12.10 10.54 25.62
C ARG A 114 -11.74 11.30 24.34
N ARG A 115 -10.51 11.81 24.26
CA ARG A 115 -9.97 12.63 23.16
C ARG A 115 -9.01 11.85 22.27
N LYS A 116 -9.38 10.62 21.89
CA LYS A 116 -8.60 9.80 20.93
C LYS A 116 -8.40 10.49 19.57
N ASP A 117 -9.28 11.43 19.24
CA ASP A 117 -9.20 12.26 18.03
C ASP A 117 -7.87 13.03 17.92
N LEU A 118 -7.24 13.36 19.05
CA LEU A 118 -5.98 14.08 19.09
C LEU A 118 -4.79 13.28 18.54
N PHE A 119 -4.92 11.96 18.43
CA PHE A 119 -3.86 11.04 17.99
C PHE A 119 -4.21 10.32 16.67
N MET A 120 -5.28 10.74 15.99
CA MET A 120 -5.75 10.15 14.74
C MET A 120 -5.56 11.15 13.59
N PRO A 121 -5.27 10.70 12.36
CA PRO A 121 -5.17 11.62 11.23
C PRO A 121 -6.53 12.31 10.98
N PRO A 122 -6.54 13.53 10.42
CA PRO A 122 -7.78 14.22 10.09
C PRO A 122 -8.61 13.39 9.10
N ALA A 123 -9.95 13.42 9.26
CA ALA A 123 -10.87 12.60 8.47
C ALA A 123 -10.69 12.79 6.95
N GLU A 124 -10.33 14.00 6.51
CA GLU A 124 -10.05 14.32 5.10
C GLU A 124 -8.83 13.57 4.55
N GLU A 125 -7.77 13.43 5.35
CA GLU A 125 -6.55 12.70 4.95
C GLU A 125 -6.81 11.19 4.92
N ILE A 126 -7.63 10.69 5.85
CA ILE A 126 -8.12 9.31 5.84
C ILE A 126 -8.95 9.08 4.57
N GLU A 127 -9.88 9.96 4.24
CA GLU A 127 -10.70 9.85 3.03
C GLU A 127 -9.85 9.88 1.76
N LYS A 128 -8.88 10.79 1.66
CA LYS A 128 -7.94 10.86 0.52
C LYS A 128 -7.12 9.58 0.41
N THR A 129 -6.66 9.02 1.53
CA THR A 129 -5.91 7.77 1.55
C THR A 129 -6.79 6.59 1.16
N LEU A 130 -8.01 6.53 1.69
CA LEU A 130 -9.00 5.52 1.32
C LEU A 130 -9.38 5.62 -0.16
N LYS A 131 -9.56 6.82 -0.73
CA LYS A 131 -9.79 6.98 -2.19
C LYS A 131 -8.62 6.48 -3.04
N ARG A 132 -7.37 6.65 -2.57
CA ARG A 132 -6.18 6.10 -3.24
C ARG A 132 -6.11 4.58 -3.14
N LEU A 133 -6.53 4.02 -2.01
CA LEU A 133 -6.49 2.58 -1.73
C LEU A 133 -7.73 1.82 -2.24
N ALA A 134 -8.87 2.49 -2.36
CA ALA A 134 -10.13 1.96 -2.89
C ALA A 134 -10.16 1.96 -4.42
N GLY A 135 -9.03 2.23 -5.07
CA GLY A 135 -8.85 1.84 -6.46
C GLY A 135 -9.03 0.32 -6.60
N PRO A 136 -9.55 -0.17 -7.74
CA PRO A 136 -9.70 -1.60 -7.96
C PRO A 136 -8.31 -2.19 -8.16
N THR A 137 -7.65 -2.67 -7.10
CA THR A 137 -6.31 -3.26 -7.23
C THR A 137 -6.18 -4.57 -6.49
N VAL A 138 -6.95 -5.55 -6.96
CA VAL A 138 -6.34 -6.80 -7.41
C VAL A 138 -6.79 -6.96 -8.86
N LYS A 139 -5.91 -6.61 -9.81
CA LYS A 139 -6.13 -7.01 -11.21
C LYS A 139 -6.04 -8.53 -11.21
N VAL A 140 -7.18 -9.22 -11.18
CA VAL A 140 -7.18 -10.68 -11.27
C VAL A 140 -6.82 -11.02 -12.71
N ALA A 141 -5.62 -11.55 -12.86
CA ALA A 141 -5.10 -11.99 -14.14
C ALA A 141 -5.48 -13.46 -14.36
N SER A 142 -5.81 -13.81 -15.60
CA SER A 142 -6.05 -15.17 -16.06
C SER A 142 -5.03 -15.52 -17.14
N GLU A 143 -4.68 -16.78 -17.26
CA GLU A 143 -3.88 -17.27 -18.38
C GLU A 143 -4.79 -17.53 -19.58
N CYS A 144 -4.35 -17.12 -20.77
CA CYS A 144 -5.04 -17.48 -22.01
C CYS A 144 -5.02 -19.01 -22.20
N PRO A 145 -6.15 -19.67 -22.53
CA PRO A 145 -6.18 -21.12 -22.68
C PRO A 145 -5.37 -21.64 -23.89
N THR A 146 -5.08 -20.78 -24.86
CA THR A 146 -4.36 -21.14 -26.09
C THR A 146 -2.88 -20.82 -26.01
N CYS A 147 -2.52 -19.55 -25.74
CA CYS A 147 -1.12 -19.12 -25.73
C CYS A 147 -0.51 -19.01 -24.33
N HIS A 148 -1.28 -19.30 -23.27
CA HIS A 148 -0.85 -19.22 -21.86
C HIS A 148 -0.36 -17.85 -21.39
N GLU A 149 -0.53 -16.81 -22.20
CA GLU A 149 -0.15 -15.47 -21.83
C GLU A 149 -1.07 -14.91 -20.75
N VAL A 150 -0.49 -14.15 -19.81
CA VAL A 150 -1.22 -13.56 -18.69
C VAL A 150 -2.00 -12.34 -19.19
N VAL A 151 -3.32 -12.46 -19.20
CA VAL A 151 -4.28 -11.46 -19.68
C VAL A 151 -5.23 -11.05 -18.55
N GLU A 152 -5.86 -9.87 -18.63
CA GLU A 152 -6.88 -9.52 -17.64
C GLU A 152 -8.21 -10.21 -17.98
N ILE A 153 -8.95 -10.61 -16.93
CA ILE A 153 -10.21 -11.36 -17.05
C ILE A 153 -11.31 -10.62 -17.85
N ASN A 154 -11.20 -9.29 -17.96
CA ASN A 154 -12.19 -8.46 -18.66
C ASN A 154 -11.87 -8.29 -20.16
N TRP A 155 -10.82 -8.93 -20.68
CA TRP A 155 -10.49 -8.86 -22.11
C TRP A 155 -11.43 -9.76 -22.92
N GLU A 156 -11.92 -9.28 -24.07
CA GLU A 156 -12.81 -10.07 -24.94
C GLU A 156 -12.04 -11.07 -25.81
N SER A 157 -10.85 -10.68 -26.22
CA SER A 157 -9.94 -11.50 -27.00
C SER A 157 -8.54 -11.34 -26.45
N CYS A 158 -7.77 -12.42 -26.48
CA CYS A 158 -6.35 -12.35 -26.23
C CYS A 158 -5.70 -11.55 -27.37
N PRO A 159 -5.06 -10.39 -27.10
CA PRO A 159 -4.33 -9.63 -28.12
C PRO A 159 -3.03 -10.29 -28.54
N TYR A 160 -2.75 -11.49 -28.03
CA TYR A 160 -1.50 -12.22 -28.24
C TYR A 160 -1.66 -13.48 -29.08
N CYS A 161 -2.88 -14.02 -29.20
CA CYS A 161 -3.19 -15.12 -30.12
C CYS A 161 -4.56 -15.02 -30.80
N GLY A 162 -5.32 -13.95 -30.57
CA GLY A 162 -6.67 -13.77 -31.09
C GLY A 162 -7.75 -14.66 -30.46
N THR A 163 -7.41 -15.55 -29.53
CA THR A 163 -8.40 -16.43 -28.88
C THR A 163 -9.42 -15.62 -28.10
N LYS A 164 -10.71 -15.86 -28.35
CA LYS A 164 -11.82 -15.27 -27.58
C LYS A 164 -11.76 -15.76 -26.13
N LEU A 165 -11.69 -14.84 -25.19
CA LEU A 165 -11.55 -15.14 -23.76
C LEU A 165 -12.93 -15.22 -23.10
N MET A 166 -13.10 -16.16 -22.17
CA MET A 166 -14.31 -16.25 -21.35
C MET A 166 -14.30 -15.14 -20.31
N LYS A 167 -15.38 -14.35 -20.23
CA LYS A 167 -15.52 -13.30 -19.22
C LYS A 167 -15.79 -13.98 -17.87
N HIS A 168 -14.96 -13.71 -16.87
CA HIS A 168 -15.23 -14.11 -15.50
C HIS A 168 -15.41 -12.87 -14.61
N CYS A 169 -16.06 -13.02 -13.46
CA CYS A 169 -16.08 -11.95 -12.48
C CYS A 169 -14.74 -11.88 -11.76
N GLY A 170 -14.03 -10.75 -11.87
CA GLY A 170 -12.78 -10.52 -11.15
C GLY A 170 -12.86 -10.54 -9.61
N ASN A 171 -14.06 -10.59 -9.02
CA ASN A 171 -14.23 -10.72 -7.56
C ASN A 171 -14.55 -12.16 -7.12
N CYS A 172 -15.45 -12.86 -7.82
CA CYS A 172 -15.94 -14.17 -7.39
C CYS A 172 -15.61 -15.34 -8.34
N GLY A 173 -15.03 -15.08 -9.51
CA GLY A 173 -14.64 -16.09 -10.49
C GLY A 173 -15.79 -16.69 -11.31
N MET A 174 -17.04 -16.28 -11.07
CA MET A 174 -18.19 -16.76 -11.85
C MET A 174 -18.02 -16.38 -13.34
N GLU A 175 -18.26 -17.34 -14.24
CA GLU A 175 -18.36 -17.12 -15.67
C GLU A 175 -19.56 -16.21 -16.00
N LEU A 176 -19.35 -15.24 -16.88
CA LEU A 176 -20.31 -14.20 -17.22
C LEU A 176 -20.68 -14.32 -18.71
N GLU A 177 -21.98 -14.26 -18.99
CA GLU A 177 -22.48 -14.04 -20.35
C GLU A 177 -22.18 -12.59 -20.81
N GLU A 178 -22.09 -12.39 -22.13
CA GLU A 178 -21.45 -11.25 -22.78
C GLU A 178 -22.00 -9.84 -22.45
N THR A 179 -23.10 -9.73 -21.69
CA THR A 179 -23.88 -8.49 -21.52
C THR A 179 -24.26 -8.12 -20.07
N VAL A 180 -23.67 -8.72 -19.03
CA VAL A 180 -24.03 -8.41 -17.62
C VAL A 180 -23.23 -7.21 -17.08
N ALA A 181 -23.93 -6.12 -16.74
CA ALA A 181 -23.33 -4.92 -16.12
C ALA A 181 -22.97 -5.13 -14.63
N ILE A 182 -23.60 -6.10 -13.97
CA ILE A 182 -23.38 -6.44 -12.55
C ILE A 182 -23.32 -7.96 -12.45
N CYS A 183 -22.33 -8.50 -11.75
CA CYS A 183 -22.21 -9.92 -11.51
C CYS A 183 -23.43 -10.44 -10.71
N PRO A 184 -24.17 -11.44 -11.20
CA PRO A 184 -25.35 -11.97 -10.51
C PRO A 184 -25.02 -12.70 -9.21
N ASN A 185 -23.78 -13.15 -9.00
CA ASN A 185 -23.35 -13.86 -7.80
C ASN A 185 -22.93 -12.93 -6.66
N CYS A 186 -22.01 -11.99 -6.94
CA CYS A 186 -21.40 -11.16 -5.90
C CYS A 186 -21.78 -9.68 -5.98
N GLY A 187 -22.56 -9.27 -6.98
CA GLY A 187 -22.98 -7.88 -7.15
C GLY A 187 -21.87 -6.92 -7.60
N THR A 188 -20.69 -7.43 -7.95
CA THR A 188 -19.59 -6.57 -8.45
C THR A 188 -19.95 -6.00 -9.81
N PRO A 189 -19.84 -4.66 -10.01
CA PRO A 189 -20.03 -4.06 -11.33
C PRO A 189 -18.93 -4.56 -12.27
N ILE A 190 -19.34 -4.97 -13.47
CA ILE A 190 -18.43 -5.44 -14.51
C ILE A 190 -18.19 -4.29 -15.47
N GLU A 191 -16.93 -4.01 -15.77
CA GLU A 191 -16.57 -2.97 -16.75
C GLU A 191 -17.15 -3.36 -18.12
N SER A 192 -18.06 -2.53 -18.62
CA SER A 192 -18.64 -2.68 -19.95
C SER A 192 -17.71 -2.08 -21.02
N MET A 193 -17.82 -2.56 -22.26
CA MET A 193 -17.03 -2.01 -23.37
C MET A 193 -17.26 -0.50 -23.56
N ASP A 194 -18.49 -0.02 -23.35
CA ASP A 194 -18.79 1.42 -23.36
C ASP A 194 -18.00 2.21 -22.31
N ALA A 195 -17.74 1.62 -21.14
CA ALA A 195 -16.94 2.26 -20.11
C ALA A 195 -15.45 2.33 -20.49
N ILE A 196 -14.93 1.29 -21.16
CA ILE A 196 -13.55 1.25 -21.66
C ILE A 196 -13.39 2.29 -22.79
N THR A 197 -14.31 2.37 -23.75
CA THR A 197 -14.26 3.36 -24.83
C THR A 197 -14.31 4.80 -24.29
N LYS A 198 -15.17 5.09 -23.32
CA LYS A 198 -15.19 6.40 -22.65
C LYS A 198 -13.88 6.70 -21.92
N THR A 199 -13.25 5.69 -21.34
CA THR A 199 -11.95 5.83 -20.67
C THR A 199 -10.85 6.13 -21.68
N ILE A 200 -10.84 5.46 -22.84
CA ILE A 200 -9.91 5.73 -23.95
C ILE A 200 -10.05 7.17 -24.43
N GLU A 201 -11.29 7.64 -24.66
CA GLU A 201 -11.56 9.02 -25.09
C GLU A 201 -11.07 10.05 -24.06
N SER A 202 -11.39 9.83 -22.77
CA SER A 202 -10.93 10.70 -21.69
C SER A 202 -9.41 10.71 -21.55
N LEU A 203 -8.75 9.55 -21.69
CA LEU A 203 -7.30 9.44 -21.67
C LEU A 203 -6.68 10.24 -22.81
N ASN A 204 -7.14 10.04 -24.05
CA ASN A 204 -6.63 10.74 -25.23
C ASN A 204 -6.68 12.28 -25.08
N GLN A 205 -7.77 12.81 -24.52
CA GLN A 205 -7.90 14.25 -24.27
C GLN A 205 -6.91 14.72 -23.20
N SER A 206 -6.80 13.98 -22.09
CA SER A 206 -5.97 14.39 -20.95
C SER A 206 -4.47 14.28 -21.19
N ILE A 207 -4.01 13.33 -22.02
CA ILE A 207 -2.58 13.04 -22.21
C ILE A 207 -1.84 14.25 -22.81
N GLN A 208 -2.49 14.99 -23.71
CA GLN A 208 -1.88 16.14 -24.39
C GLN A 208 -1.65 17.32 -23.45
N GLU A 209 -2.41 17.42 -22.36
CA GLU A 209 -2.32 18.50 -21.37
C GLU A 209 -1.26 18.23 -20.28
N LEU A 210 -0.59 17.07 -20.31
CA LEU A 210 0.39 16.70 -19.28
C LEU A 210 1.75 17.36 -19.53
N ASP A 211 2.22 18.11 -18.53
CA ASP A 211 3.52 18.80 -18.57
C ASP A 211 4.72 17.86 -18.40
N SER A 212 4.55 16.74 -17.67
CA SER A 212 5.64 15.82 -17.36
C SER A 212 5.73 14.72 -18.43
N PRO A 213 6.87 14.61 -19.16
CA PRO A 213 7.08 13.54 -20.14
C PRO A 213 6.88 12.15 -19.54
N GLU A 214 7.39 11.92 -18.33
CA GLU A 214 7.28 10.59 -17.71
C GLU A 214 5.86 10.22 -17.25
N THR A 215 5.10 11.23 -16.84
CA THR A 215 3.67 11.03 -16.58
C THR A 215 2.97 10.71 -17.88
N ARG A 216 3.30 11.42 -18.97
CA ARG A 216 2.77 11.18 -20.30
C ARG A 216 3.08 9.77 -20.80
N ALA A 217 4.31 9.30 -20.65
CA ALA A 217 4.73 7.95 -21.02
C ALA A 217 3.88 6.87 -20.32
N SER A 218 3.68 7.04 -19.00
CA SER A 218 2.88 6.11 -18.20
C SER A 218 1.40 6.11 -18.62
N GLN A 219 0.86 7.27 -19.01
CA GLN A 219 -0.52 7.38 -19.49
C GLN A 219 -0.69 6.82 -20.92
N TYR A 220 0.29 7.00 -21.80
CA TYR A 220 0.30 6.35 -23.11
C TYR A 220 0.36 4.83 -23.01
N ALA A 221 1.19 4.28 -22.10
CA ALA A 221 1.20 2.84 -21.84
C ALA A 221 -0.17 2.35 -21.33
N LYS A 222 -0.83 3.12 -20.46
CA LYS A 222 -2.18 2.82 -19.98
C LYS A 222 -3.22 2.91 -21.10
N LEU A 223 -3.09 3.86 -22.02
CA LEU A 223 -3.93 3.96 -23.21
C LEU A 223 -3.78 2.69 -24.08
N GLY A 224 -2.54 2.28 -24.34
CA GLY A 224 -2.23 1.04 -25.07
C GLY A 224 -2.86 -0.19 -24.43
N GLU A 225 -2.75 -0.34 -23.10
CA GLU A 225 -3.43 -1.43 -22.38
C GLU A 225 -4.95 -1.45 -22.59
N ASN A 226 -5.61 -0.28 -22.62
CA ASN A 226 -7.06 -0.21 -22.83
C ASN A 226 -7.45 -0.50 -24.29
N LEU A 227 -6.63 -0.08 -25.26
CA LEU A 227 -6.84 -0.37 -26.69
C LEU A 227 -6.71 -1.88 -26.98
N LEU A 228 -5.80 -2.56 -26.29
CA LEU A 228 -5.72 -4.02 -26.36
C LEU A 228 -6.99 -4.71 -25.85
N LYS A 229 -7.67 -4.15 -24.82
CA LYS A 229 -8.95 -4.70 -24.32
C LYS A 229 -10.04 -4.66 -25.37
N THR A 230 -9.99 -3.67 -26.25
CA THR A 230 -10.94 -3.49 -27.35
C THR A 230 -10.51 -4.23 -28.62
N GLY A 231 -9.37 -4.93 -28.60
CA GLY A 231 -8.79 -5.62 -29.76
C GLY A 231 -8.11 -4.70 -30.78
N ASP A 232 -7.90 -3.41 -30.44
CA ASP A 232 -7.23 -2.44 -31.32
C ASP A 232 -5.70 -2.54 -31.15
N ASN A 233 -5.12 -3.51 -31.84
CA ASN A 233 -3.68 -3.78 -31.79
C ASN A 233 -2.85 -2.65 -32.40
N ASP A 234 -3.32 -2.05 -33.49
CA ASP A 234 -2.61 -0.97 -34.18
C ASP A 234 -2.57 0.30 -33.30
N GLY A 235 -3.72 0.70 -32.74
CA GLY A 235 -3.78 1.81 -31.80
C GLY A 235 -2.93 1.55 -30.55
N ALA A 236 -2.86 0.31 -30.07
CA ALA A 236 -2.00 -0.05 -28.95
C ALA A 236 -0.50 0.10 -29.28
N LEU A 237 -0.06 -0.31 -30.47
CA LEU A 237 1.33 -0.14 -30.93
C LEU A 237 1.71 1.35 -31.03
N ASP A 238 0.80 2.18 -31.55
CA ASP A 238 1.00 3.63 -31.61
C ASP A 238 1.13 4.24 -30.21
N ALA A 239 0.26 3.83 -29.28
CA ALA A 239 0.31 4.29 -27.89
C ALA A 239 1.63 3.90 -27.19
N TYR A 240 2.10 2.66 -27.35
CA TYR A 240 3.38 2.24 -26.77
C TYR A 240 4.58 2.93 -27.44
N THR A 241 4.50 3.24 -28.72
CA THR A 241 5.52 4.04 -29.42
C THR A 241 5.64 5.43 -28.78
N GLU A 242 4.52 6.09 -28.51
CA GLU A 242 4.52 7.36 -27.79
C GLU A 242 4.99 7.20 -26.34
N ALA A 243 4.68 6.09 -25.66
CA ALA A 243 5.19 5.81 -24.32
C ALA A 243 6.72 5.73 -24.28
N ILE A 244 7.33 5.04 -25.26
CA ILE A 244 8.79 4.91 -25.40
C ILE A 244 9.45 6.28 -25.66
N LYS A 245 8.85 7.12 -26.51
CA LYS A 245 9.37 8.47 -26.82
C LYS A 245 9.38 9.39 -25.60
N ASN A 246 8.40 9.24 -24.71
CA ASN A 246 8.23 10.13 -23.56
C ASN A 246 8.95 9.65 -22.29
N THR A 247 9.60 8.47 -22.31
CA THR A 247 10.33 7.93 -21.15
C THR A 247 11.84 7.98 -21.31
N GLU A 248 12.52 8.48 -20.29
CA GLU A 248 13.97 8.53 -20.14
C GLU A 248 14.51 7.28 -19.41
N PHE A 249 13.66 6.56 -18.66
CA PHE A 249 14.05 5.39 -17.90
C PHE A 249 14.24 4.15 -18.78
N THR A 250 15.48 3.64 -18.86
CA THR A 250 15.85 2.47 -19.68
C THR A 250 15.03 1.22 -19.36
N ARG A 251 14.82 0.89 -18.07
CA ARG A 251 14.01 -0.28 -17.67
C ARG A 251 12.55 -0.18 -18.11
N LYS A 252 11.94 1.01 -17.98
CA LYS A 252 10.56 1.24 -18.47
C LYS A 252 10.49 1.15 -19.99
N ARG A 253 11.50 1.68 -20.67
CA ARG A 253 11.61 1.60 -22.13
C ARG A 253 11.68 0.14 -22.59
N SER A 254 12.58 -0.65 -22.00
CA SER A 254 12.68 -2.09 -22.28
C SER A 254 11.36 -2.81 -22.01
N TYR A 255 10.70 -2.53 -20.88
CA TYR A 255 9.36 -3.06 -20.59
C TYR A 255 8.31 -2.74 -21.67
N PHE A 256 8.23 -1.50 -22.15
CA PHE A 256 7.31 -1.14 -23.24
C PHE A 256 7.66 -1.84 -24.55
N MET A 257 8.94 -2.02 -24.86
CA MET A 257 9.39 -2.73 -26.05
C MET A 257 9.01 -4.22 -26.00
N VAL A 258 9.16 -4.88 -24.84
CA VAL A 258 8.70 -6.27 -24.68
C VAL A 258 7.19 -6.38 -24.87
N LYS A 259 6.42 -5.41 -24.35
CA LYS A 259 4.96 -5.36 -24.58
C LYS A 259 4.61 -5.22 -26.06
N MET A 260 5.29 -4.34 -26.78
CA MET A 260 5.12 -4.19 -28.23
C MET A 260 5.53 -5.45 -29.00
N ALA A 261 6.67 -6.05 -28.68
CA ALA A 261 7.12 -7.30 -29.31
C ALA A 261 6.08 -8.43 -29.18
N ARG A 262 5.37 -8.49 -28.04
CA ARG A 262 4.26 -9.43 -27.83
C ARG A 262 3.09 -9.19 -28.78
N ILE A 263 2.74 -7.93 -29.01
CA ILE A 263 1.67 -7.53 -29.93
C ILE A 263 2.12 -7.83 -31.38
N LEU A 264 3.37 -7.53 -31.72
CA LEU A 264 3.97 -7.82 -33.04
C LEU A 264 3.99 -9.31 -33.36
N LYS A 265 4.34 -10.16 -32.38
CA LYS A 265 4.24 -11.63 -32.52
C LYS A 265 2.82 -12.05 -32.93
N ASN A 266 1.79 -11.46 -32.33
CA ASN A 266 0.39 -11.82 -32.60
C ASN A 266 -0.11 -11.42 -33.98
N ILE A 267 0.40 -10.31 -34.52
CA ILE A 267 0.04 -9.86 -35.88
C ILE A 267 0.97 -10.46 -36.95
N ASP A 268 1.58 -11.61 -36.65
CA ASP A 268 2.51 -12.36 -37.50
C ASP A 268 3.76 -11.57 -37.96
N LYS A 269 4.13 -10.52 -37.22
CA LYS A 269 5.35 -9.72 -37.46
C LYS A 269 6.49 -10.18 -36.57
N GLU A 270 6.79 -11.48 -36.60
CA GLU A 270 7.77 -12.12 -35.71
C GLU A 270 9.19 -11.54 -35.89
N ASN A 271 9.59 -11.18 -37.11
CA ASN A 271 10.91 -10.59 -37.36
C ASN A 271 11.07 -9.21 -36.67
N GLU A 272 10.05 -8.36 -36.75
CA GLU A 272 10.03 -7.05 -36.08
C GLU A 272 10.02 -7.24 -34.55
N ALA A 273 9.28 -8.25 -34.06
CA ALA A 273 9.28 -8.60 -32.64
C ALA A 273 10.68 -9.01 -32.15
N LEU A 274 11.38 -9.87 -32.91
CA LEU A 274 12.74 -10.32 -32.56
C LEU A 274 13.75 -9.17 -32.52
N GLU A 275 13.72 -8.27 -33.51
CA GLU A 275 14.59 -7.08 -33.54
C GLU A 275 14.32 -6.15 -32.35
N MET A 276 13.05 -5.98 -32.00
CA MET A 276 12.65 -5.17 -30.85
C MET A 276 13.11 -5.79 -29.52
N LEU A 277 13.06 -7.12 -29.40
CA LEU A 277 13.54 -7.83 -28.21
C LEU A 277 15.06 -7.75 -28.08
N ASP A 278 15.80 -7.84 -29.19
CA ASP A 278 17.24 -7.62 -29.20
C ASP A 278 17.59 -6.22 -28.69
N THR A 279 16.89 -5.20 -29.20
CA THR A 279 17.08 -3.82 -28.74
C THR A 279 16.69 -3.67 -27.25
N ALA A 280 15.66 -4.37 -26.77
CA ALA A 280 15.23 -4.33 -25.38
C ALA A 280 16.28 -4.96 -24.42
N MET A 281 16.90 -6.07 -24.84
CA MET A 281 17.97 -6.75 -24.09
C MET A 281 19.27 -5.93 -24.06
N GLU A 282 19.59 -5.21 -25.13
CA GLU A 282 20.71 -4.27 -25.13
C GLU A 282 20.50 -3.10 -24.16
N LEU A 283 19.26 -2.62 -24.03
CA LEU A 283 18.89 -1.50 -23.16
C LEU A 283 18.79 -1.88 -21.68
N ASP A 284 18.38 -3.11 -21.37
CA ASP A 284 18.28 -3.64 -20.01
C ASP A 284 18.92 -5.03 -19.90
N PRO A 285 20.25 -5.09 -19.66
CA PRO A 285 20.98 -6.37 -19.58
C PRO A 285 20.54 -7.29 -18.44
N GLU A 286 19.89 -6.75 -17.41
CA GLU A 286 19.32 -7.52 -16.30
C GLU A 286 17.99 -8.19 -16.66
N ASP A 287 17.42 -7.84 -17.82
CA ASP A 287 16.22 -8.42 -18.42
C ASP A 287 15.00 -8.47 -17.48
N TYR A 288 14.71 -7.38 -16.77
CA TYR A 288 13.55 -7.33 -15.86
C TYR A 288 12.21 -7.51 -16.57
N ALA A 289 12.16 -7.19 -17.87
CA ALA A 289 10.97 -7.30 -18.68
C ALA A 289 10.76 -8.71 -19.29
N GLY A 290 11.75 -9.61 -19.22
CA GLY A 290 11.68 -10.96 -19.77
C GLY A 290 11.78 -11.01 -21.31
N ALA A 291 12.55 -10.10 -21.90
CA ALA A 291 12.83 -10.06 -23.33
C ALA A 291 13.52 -11.33 -23.84
N ALA A 292 14.47 -11.89 -23.09
CA ALA A 292 15.21 -13.09 -23.51
C ALA A 292 14.29 -14.33 -23.55
N GLU A 293 13.47 -14.50 -22.52
CA GLU A 293 12.47 -15.57 -22.43
C GLU A 293 11.48 -15.48 -23.59
N MET A 294 10.96 -14.28 -23.86
CA MET A 294 10.06 -14.05 -24.97
C MET A 294 10.73 -14.33 -26.33
N LYS A 295 11.98 -13.89 -26.52
CA LYS A 295 12.72 -14.15 -27.76
C LYS A 295 12.87 -15.64 -28.01
N GLN A 296 13.23 -16.39 -26.96
CA GLN A 296 13.32 -17.84 -27.02
C GLN A 296 11.98 -18.49 -27.37
N ALA A 297 10.87 -18.00 -26.80
CA ALA A 297 9.53 -18.50 -27.11
C ALA A 297 9.11 -18.28 -28.57
N ILE A 298 9.60 -17.21 -29.22
CA ILE A 298 9.36 -16.98 -30.66
C ILE A 298 10.21 -17.93 -31.51
N LEU A 299 11.49 -18.12 -31.15
CA LEU A 299 12.42 -18.97 -31.91
C LEU A 299 12.18 -20.48 -31.72
N SER A 300 11.53 -20.88 -30.62
CA SER A 300 11.26 -22.27 -30.26
C SER A 300 9.82 -22.42 -29.79
N PRO A 301 8.84 -22.34 -30.72
CA PRO A 301 7.43 -22.47 -30.38
C PRO A 301 7.13 -23.85 -29.79
N SER A 302 6.19 -23.91 -28.87
CA SER A 302 5.79 -25.18 -28.26
C SER A 302 5.04 -26.06 -29.28
N PRO A 303 5.04 -27.41 -29.13
CA PRO A 303 4.34 -28.30 -30.07
C PRO A 303 2.84 -28.02 -30.22
N LYS A 304 2.20 -27.42 -29.20
CA LYS A 304 0.78 -27.02 -29.24
C LYS A 304 0.54 -25.75 -30.07
N GLU A 305 1.51 -24.83 -30.14
CA GLU A 305 1.41 -23.64 -30.99
C GLU A 305 1.52 -24.04 -32.48
N GLU A 306 2.30 -25.05 -32.83
CA GLU A 306 2.39 -25.61 -34.19
C GLU A 306 1.07 -26.26 -34.65
N GLU A 307 0.37 -26.98 -33.76
CA GLU A 307 -0.95 -27.57 -34.07
C GLU A 307 -2.00 -26.49 -34.37
N SER A 308 -1.96 -25.34 -33.69
CA SER A 308 -2.90 -24.24 -33.92
C SER A 308 -2.67 -23.51 -35.26
N LYS A 309 -1.42 -23.49 -35.77
CA LYS A 309 -1.08 -22.96 -37.10
C LYS A 309 -1.36 -24.00 -38.22
N GLY A 310 -1.70 -25.24 -37.88
CA GLY A 310 -1.78 -26.38 -38.80
C GLY A 310 -3.16 -26.69 -39.37
N GLU A 311 -4.25 -26.02 -38.98
CA GLU A 311 -5.55 -26.21 -39.64
C GLU A 311 -5.57 -25.47 -40.99
N PRO A 312 -5.66 -26.19 -42.15
CA PRO A 312 -5.88 -25.52 -43.42
C PRO A 312 -7.28 -24.93 -43.39
N GLN A 313 -7.39 -23.64 -43.73
CA GLN A 313 -8.68 -23.03 -44.09
C GLN A 313 -9.29 -23.86 -45.23
N SER A 314 -10.19 -24.77 -44.88
CA SER A 314 -11.03 -25.47 -45.85
C SER A 314 -12.02 -24.48 -46.44
N SER A 315 -12.05 -24.48 -47.76
CA SER A 315 -12.77 -23.61 -48.69
C SER A 315 -14.27 -23.47 -48.42
#